data_AF-A0A832ULD0-F1
#
_entry.id   AF-A0A832ULD0-F1
#
_cell.length_a   1.000
_cell.length_b   1.000
_cell.length_c   1.000
_cell.angle_alpha   90.00
_cell.angle_beta   90.00
_cell.angle_gamma   90.00
#
_symmetry.space_group_name_H-M   'P 1'
#
loop_
_entity.id
_entity.type
_entity.pdbx_description
1 polymer ?
#
loop_
_entity_poly.entity_id
_entity_poly.type
_entity_poly.pdbx_seq_one_letter_code
_entity_poly.pdbx_strand_id
1 'polypeptide(L)' 'MEVNFKGALLNMDGVFERTEFGEFTDFQGATLSDAAFFFDAKFGKYTSFRDVNFNSTVNFQGAEFNGEIDFKNANFVGL' A
#
# COMPACT_ATOMS: atom_id res chain seq x y z
N MET A 1 -13.82 4.15 8.72
CA MET A 1 -14.02 3.29 7.53
C MET A 1 -12.78 2.44 7.38
N GLU A 2 -12.95 1.16 7.05
CA GLU A 2 -11.87 0.20 6.81
C GLU A 2 -11.74 -0.03 5.30
N VAL A 3 -10.50 -0.12 4.81
CA VAL A 3 -10.19 -0.47 3.43
C VAL A 3 -9.41 -1.79 3.43
N ASN A 4 -9.88 -2.78 2.69
CA ASN A 4 -9.34 -4.14 2.76
C ASN A 4 -8.96 -4.65 1.36
N PHE A 5 -7.66 -4.88 1.17
CA PHE A 5 -7.01 -5.49 0.01
C PHE A 5 -6.27 -6.77 0.40
N LYS A 6 -6.62 -7.40 1.53
CA LYS A 6 -5.93 -8.58 2.03
C LYS A 6 -5.93 -9.70 0.99
N GLY A 7 -4.74 -10.17 0.62
CA GLY A 7 -4.54 -11.21 -0.39
C GLY A 7 -4.97 -10.80 -1.81
N ALA A 8 -5.27 -9.53 -2.06
CA ALA A 8 -5.69 -9.06 -3.36
C ALA A 8 -4.56 -9.14 -4.38
N LEU A 9 -4.93 -9.39 -5.64
CA LEU A 9 -4.03 -9.28 -6.77
C LEU A 9 -4.39 -8.02 -7.55
N LEU A 10 -3.47 -7.05 -7.58
CA LEU A 10 -3.63 -5.77 -8.27
C LEU A 10 -2.70 -5.77 -9.51
N ASN A 11 -3.31 -5.95 -10.68
CA ASN A 11 -2.65 -6.08 -12.00
C ASN A 11 -2.96 -4.89 -12.92
N MET A 12 -3.07 -3.73 -12.32
CA MET A 12 -3.20 -2.45 -13.01
C MET A 12 -2.17 -1.55 -12.33
N ASP A 13 -1.68 -0.53 -13.03
CA ASP A 13 -0.96 0.54 -12.35
C ASP A 13 -1.78 0.95 -11.12
N GLY A 14 -1.25 0.68 -9.93
CA GLY A 14 -1.94 0.89 -8.67
C GLY A 14 -1.95 2.39 -8.41
N VAL A 15 -2.83 3.13 -9.09
CA VAL A 15 -2.93 4.58 -8.96
C VAL A 15 -3.74 4.88 -7.70
N PHE A 16 -3.04 4.97 -6.58
CA PHE A 16 -3.56 5.43 -5.29
C PHE A 16 -3.10 6.87 -4.99
N GLU A 17 -2.69 7.60 -6.01
CA GLU A 17 -2.24 8.99 -5.90
C GLU A 17 -3.32 9.85 -5.21
N ARG A 18 -2.91 10.62 -4.20
CA ARG A 18 -3.78 11.54 -3.44
C ARG A 18 -5.02 10.87 -2.84
N THR A 19 -5.00 9.55 -2.68
CA THR A 19 -6.09 8.82 -2.07
C THR A 19 -6.04 9.02 -0.56
N GLU A 20 -7.17 9.38 0.04
CA GLU A 20 -7.35 9.36 1.49
C GLU A 20 -7.93 8.00 1.91
N PHE A 21 -7.07 7.15 2.45
CA PHE A 21 -7.48 5.89 3.04
C PHE A 21 -8.10 6.10 4.41
N GLY A 22 -9.02 5.21 4.79
CA GLY A 22 -9.71 5.26 6.08
C GLY A 22 -8.78 5.01 7.27
N GLU A 23 -9.36 5.01 8.48
CA GLU A 23 -8.61 4.79 9.73
C GLU A 23 -7.83 3.47 9.75
N PHE A 24 -8.33 2.45 9.04
CA PHE A 24 -7.71 1.13 8.95
C PHE A 24 -7.58 0.71 7.49
N THR A 25 -6.37 0.32 7.08
CA THR A 25 -6.09 -0.14 5.72
C THR A 25 -5.25 -1.41 5.75
N ASP A 26 -5.72 -2.48 5.11
CA ASP A 26 -5.04 -3.78 5.12
C ASP A 26 -4.69 -4.25 3.70
N PHE A 27 -3.40 -4.29 3.39
CA PHE A 27 -2.81 -4.90 2.19
C PHE A 27 -2.11 -6.23 2.50
N GLN A 28 -2.40 -6.86 3.65
CA GLN A 28 -1.68 -8.05 4.06
C GLN A 28 -1.71 -9.14 2.98
N GLY A 29 -0.54 -9.63 2.57
CA GLY A 29 -0.42 -10.67 1.57
C GLY A 29 -0.85 -10.27 0.15
N ALA A 30 -1.15 -8.98 -0.09
CA ALA A 30 -1.52 -8.52 -1.41
C ALA A 30 -0.31 -8.59 -2.36
N THR A 31 -0.59 -8.69 -3.66
CA THR A 31 0.43 -8.64 -4.72
C THR A 31 0.08 -7.50 -5.66
N LEU A 32 1.02 -6.55 -5.79
CA LEU A 32 0.97 -5.46 -6.74
C LEU A 32 1.97 -5.81 -7.85
N SER A 33 1.43 -6.30 -8.96
CA SER A 33 2.22 -6.84 -10.08
C SER A 33 2.87 -5.73 -10.91
N ASP A 34 2.14 -4.63 -11.10
CA ASP A 34 2.57 -3.46 -11.86
C ASP A 34 3.02 -2.32 -10.92
N ALA A 35 3.35 -1.17 -11.50
CA ALA A 35 3.82 -0.03 -10.73
C ALA A 35 2.74 0.44 -9.73
N ALA A 36 3.15 0.76 -8.50
CA ALA A 36 2.24 1.18 -7.44
C ALA A 36 2.57 2.61 -6.98
N PHE A 37 1.66 3.55 -7.21
CA PHE A 37 1.85 4.96 -6.92
C PHE A 37 0.94 5.39 -5.77
N PHE A 38 1.56 5.69 -4.63
CA PHE A 38 0.93 6.26 -3.43
C PHE A 38 1.34 7.72 -3.22
N PHE A 39 1.67 8.44 -4.30
CA PHE A 39 2.11 9.83 -4.23
C PHE A 39 1.05 10.71 -3.55
N ASP A 40 1.43 11.50 -2.55
CA ASP A 40 0.52 12.34 -1.74
C ASP A 40 -0.66 11.56 -1.08
N ALA A 41 -0.59 10.23 -0.98
CA ALA A 41 -1.66 9.43 -0.37
C ALA A 41 -1.67 9.61 1.16
N LYS A 42 -2.85 9.60 1.78
CA LYS A 42 -2.98 9.69 3.23
C LYS A 42 -3.51 8.39 3.79
N PHE A 43 -2.80 7.84 4.76
CA PHE A 43 -3.19 6.68 5.51
C PHE A 43 -3.61 7.07 6.92
N GLY A 44 -4.64 6.39 7.42
CA GLY A 44 -5.19 6.60 8.75
C GLY A 44 -4.33 6.06 9.89
N LYS A 45 -4.99 5.59 10.95
CA LYS A 45 -4.35 5.18 12.21
C LYS A 45 -3.55 3.89 12.12
N TYR A 46 -3.97 2.95 11.26
CA TYR A 46 -3.32 1.64 11.13
C TYR A 46 -3.29 1.20 9.67
N THR A 47 -2.08 0.95 9.16
CA THR A 47 -1.88 0.43 7.81
C THR A 47 -0.98 -0.80 7.82
N SER A 48 -1.47 -1.90 7.25
CA SER A 48 -0.73 -3.15 7.15
C SER A 48 -0.32 -3.41 5.70
N PHE A 49 0.98 -3.49 5.47
CA PHE A 49 1.64 -4.00 4.26
C PHE A 49 2.37 -5.32 4.56
N ARG A 50 1.92 -6.06 5.59
CA ARG A 50 2.56 -7.33 5.97
C ARG A 50 2.50 -8.33 4.84
N ASP A 51 3.61 -9.02 4.58
CA ASP A 51 3.70 -10.07 3.56
C ASP A 51 3.29 -9.60 2.14
N VAL A 52 3.27 -8.29 1.88
CA VAL A 52 2.89 -7.72 0.58
C VAL A 52 4.02 -7.90 -0.44
N ASN A 53 3.67 -8.14 -1.71
CA ASN A 53 4.64 -8.20 -2.80
C ASN A 53 4.46 -7.00 -3.74
N PHE A 54 5.40 -6.07 -3.72
CA PHE A 54 5.54 -5.03 -4.75
C PHE A 54 6.51 -5.55 -5.81
N ASN A 55 5.97 -6.07 -6.92
CA ASN A 55 6.76 -6.72 -7.96
C ASN A 55 7.33 -5.75 -9.01
N SER A 56 6.97 -4.47 -8.92
CA SER A 56 7.44 -3.39 -9.78
C SER A 56 7.78 -2.16 -8.95
N THR A 57 8.04 -1.02 -9.61
CA THR A 57 8.34 0.25 -8.96
C THR A 57 7.22 0.66 -8.02
N VAL A 58 7.58 1.04 -6.79
CA VAL A 58 6.67 1.62 -5.81
C VAL A 58 7.10 3.04 -5.47
N ASN A 59 6.14 3.95 -5.33
CA ASN A 59 6.40 5.34 -4.96
C ASN A 59 5.49 5.78 -3.81
N PHE A 60 6.10 6.12 -2.67
CA PHE A 60 5.44 6.70 -1.49
C PHE A 60 5.81 8.17 -1.27
N GLN A 61 6.37 8.87 -2.26
CA GLN A 61 6.77 10.27 -2.12
C GLN A 61 5.55 11.13 -1.72
N GLY A 62 5.69 11.89 -0.64
CA GLY A 62 4.60 12.71 -0.11
C GLY A 62 3.49 11.93 0.59
N ALA A 63 3.57 10.60 0.68
CA ALA A 63 2.59 9.82 1.42
C ALA A 63 2.65 10.14 2.92
N GLU A 64 1.49 10.35 3.53
CA GLU A 64 1.33 10.61 4.95
C GLU A 64 0.80 9.36 5.66
N PHE A 65 1.51 8.91 6.69
CA PHE A 65 1.07 7.82 7.56
C PHE A 65 0.76 8.39 8.94
N ASN A 66 -0.53 8.54 9.26
CA ASN A 66 -0.99 9.23 10.48
C ASN A 66 -1.04 8.32 11.72
N GLY A 67 -0.43 7.15 11.65
CA GLY A 67 -0.40 6.18 12.75
C GLY A 67 0.56 5.04 12.48
N GLU A 68 0.24 3.86 13.01
CA GLU A 68 1.11 2.70 12.90
C GLU A 68 1.09 2.13 11.48
N ILE A 69 2.30 1.81 11.00
CA ILE A 69 2.50 1.13 9.73
C ILE A 69 3.35 -0.11 9.92
N ASP A 70 2.96 -1.19 9.26
CA ASP A 70 3.66 -2.47 9.33
C ASP A 70 4.03 -3.00 7.95
N PHE A 71 5.33 -3.08 7.67
CA PHE A 71 5.92 -3.66 6.45
C PHE A 71 6.62 -5.00 6.70
N LYS A 72 6.30 -5.71 7.78
CA LYS A 72 6.95 -6.99 8.09
C LYS A 72 6.78 -7.97 6.93
N ASN A 73 7.91 -8.53 6.48
CA ASN A 73 7.99 -9.43 5.32
C ASN A 73 7.52 -8.83 3.99
N ALA A 74 7.36 -7.50 3.89
CA ALA A 74 7.08 -6.86 2.61
C ALA A 74 8.26 -7.07 1.65
N ASN A 75 7.95 -7.42 0.41
CA ASN A 75 8.93 -7.59 -0.65
C ASN A 75 8.85 -6.42 -1.63
N PHE A 76 10.01 -5.82 -1.93
CA PHE A 76 10.15 -4.68 -2.82
C PHE A 76 11.17 -5.02 -3.91
N VAL A 77 10.68 -5.48 -5.07
CA VAL A 77 11.54 -5.95 -6.15
C VAL A 77 12.00 -4.80 -7.05
N GLY A 78 11.18 -3.75 -7.19
CA GLY A 78 11.43 -2.62 -8.09
C GLY A 78 12.02 -1.36 -7.44
N LEU A 79 12.70 -1.50 -6.29
CA LEU A 79 13.43 -0.40 -5.63
C LEU A 79 14.88 -0.27 -6.14
#